data_AF-M5J6X3-F1
#
_entry.id   AF-M5J6X3-F1
#
_cell.length_a   1.000
_cell.length_b   1.000
_cell.length_c   1.000
_cell.angle_alpha   90.00
_cell.angle_beta   90.00
_cell.angle_gamma   90.00
#
_symmetry.space_group_name_H-M   'P 1'
#
loop_
_entity.id
_entity.type
_entity.pdbx_description
1 polymer ?
#
loop_
_entity_poly.entity_id
_entity_poly.type
_entity_poly.pdbx_seq_one_letter_code
_entity_poly.pdbx_strand_id
1 'polypeptide(L)'
;MKKYLAKKVPAFTLLEMAVVLFIISLLVLIILPNVATQRKNASKINRNALQTELNTQAQLYMNDHNVNSVTVADLEQAKYLTASQVEAIKREHLEISHEK
;
A
#
# COMPACT_ATOMS: atom_id res chain seq x y z
N MET A 1 -63.81 -23.22 -25.34
CA MET A 1 -63.23 -22.86 -24.02
C MET A 1 -61.72 -23.11 -24.05
N LYS A 2 -60.90 -22.08 -24.23
CA LYS A 2 -59.43 -22.21 -24.13
C LYS A 2 -58.99 -21.53 -22.85
N LYS A 3 -58.59 -22.35 -21.87
CA LYS A 3 -58.10 -21.94 -20.56
C LYS A 3 -56.61 -21.64 -20.72
N TYR A 4 -56.24 -20.37 -20.76
CA TYR A 4 -54.83 -19.96 -20.79
C TYR A 4 -54.22 -20.24 -19.41
N LEU A 5 -53.42 -21.30 -19.31
CA LEU A 5 -52.58 -21.56 -18.15
C LEU A 5 -51.46 -20.52 -18.15
N ALA A 6 -51.53 -19.56 -17.22
CA ALA A 6 -50.46 -18.59 -17.02
C ALA A 6 -49.17 -19.33 -16.64
N LYS A 7 -48.25 -19.44 -17.60
CA LYS A 7 -46.92 -20.01 -17.39
C LYS A 7 -46.17 -19.10 -16.41
N LYS A 8 -45.99 -19.56 -15.17
CA LYS A 8 -45.20 -18.82 -14.17
C LYS A 8 -43.77 -18.67 -14.68
N VAL A 9 -43.36 -17.44 -14.94
CA VAL A 9 -41.98 -17.07 -15.24
C VAL A 9 -41.18 -17.15 -13.94
N PRO A 10 -39.94 -17.70 -13.94
CA PRO A 10 -39.13 -17.79 -12.73
C PRO A 10 -38.89 -16.38 -12.16
N ALA A 11 -39.26 -16.19 -10.90
CA ALA A 11 -39.19 -14.89 -10.24
C ALA A 11 -37.82 -14.71 -9.57
N PHE A 12 -37.11 -13.67 -9.99
CA PHE A 12 -36.05 -13.01 -9.22
C PHE A 12 -36.73 -11.89 -8.42
N THR A 13 -37.00 -12.16 -7.16
CA THR A 13 -37.81 -11.29 -6.29
C THR A 13 -36.96 -10.21 -5.64
N LEU A 14 -37.59 -9.10 -5.25
CA LEU A 14 -36.93 -8.07 -4.43
C LEU A 14 -36.46 -8.63 -3.08
N LEU A 15 -37.19 -9.60 -2.53
CA LEU A 15 -36.82 -10.27 -1.28
C LEU A 15 -35.49 -11.03 -1.43
N GLU A 16 -35.31 -11.77 -2.53
CA GLU A 16 -34.04 -12.43 -2.83
C GLU A 16 -32.90 -11.43 -2.99
N MET A 17 -33.14 -10.28 -3.64
CA MET A 17 -32.12 -9.23 -3.76
C MET A 17 -31.79 -8.55 -2.43
N ALA A 18 -32.77 -8.35 -1.56
CA ALA A 18 -32.52 -7.80 -0.24
C ALA A 18 -31.62 -8.73 0.59
N VAL A 19 -31.88 -10.05 0.58
CA VAL A 19 -31.07 -11.03 1.31
C VAL A 19 -29.66 -11.14 0.72
N VAL A 20 -29.51 -11.11 -0.60
CA VAL A 20 -28.18 -11.16 -1.24
C VAL A 20 -27.35 -9.92 -0.89
N LEU A 21 -27.92 -8.71 -0.98
CA LEU A 21 -27.23 -7.48 -0.60
C LEU A 21 -26.87 -7.46 0.89
N PHE A 22 -27.74 -8.00 1.75
CA PHE A 22 -27.46 -8.17 3.16
C PHE A 22 -26.21 -9.04 3.38
N ILE A 23 -26.15 -10.21 2.74
CA ILE A 23 -24.99 -11.11 2.85
C ILE A 23 -23.71 -10.46 2.29
N ILE A 24 -23.78 -9.79 1.13
CA ILE A 24 -22.63 -9.08 0.54
C ILE A 24 -22.11 -8.02 1.50
N SER A 25 -22.99 -7.27 2.17
CA SER A 25 -22.56 -6.23 3.11
C SER A 25 -21.80 -6.81 4.31
N LEU A 26 -22.21 -7.99 4.84
CA LEU A 26 -21.48 -8.69 5.89
C LEU A 26 -20.10 -9.16 5.41
N LEU A 27 -20.01 -9.70 4.20
CA LEU A 27 -18.74 -10.11 3.62
C LEU A 27 -17.79 -8.92 3.44
N VAL A 28 -18.28 -7.80 2.90
CA VAL A 28 -17.49 -6.57 2.74
C VAL A 28 -17.02 -6.05 4.10
N LEU A 29 -17.87 -6.08 5.13
CA LEU A 29 -17.52 -5.66 6.47
C LEU A 29 -16.38 -6.49 7.08
N ILE A 30 -16.30 -7.78 6.77
CA ILE A 30 -15.21 -8.67 7.24
C ILE A 30 -13.93 -8.45 6.40
N ILE A 31 -14.06 -8.25 5.09
CA ILE A 31 -12.93 -8.12 4.17
C ILE A 31 -12.21 -6.77 4.32
N LEU A 32 -12.96 -5.67 4.44
CA LEU A 32 -12.41 -4.32 4.55
C LEU A 32 -11.36 -4.12 5.66
N PRO A 33 -11.59 -4.51 6.93
CA PRO A 33 -10.60 -4.32 7.98
C PRO A 33 -9.33 -5.14 7.74
N ASN A 34 -9.47 -6.34 7.15
CA ASN A 34 -8.33 -7.17 6.79
C ASN A 34 -7.49 -6.53 5.68
N VAL A 35 -8.14 -6.04 4.61
CA VAL A 35 -7.45 -5.32 3.51
C VAL A 35 -6.77 -4.05 4.01
N ALA A 36 -7.42 -3.26 4.87
CA ALA A 36 -6.85 -2.05 5.44
C ALA A 36 -5.60 -2.37 6.28
N THR A 37 -5.64 -3.43 7.09
CA THR A 37 -4.50 -3.88 7.90
C THR A 37 -3.33 -4.34 7.03
N GLN A 38 -3.60 -5.11 5.97
CA GLN A 38 -2.57 -5.54 5.02
C GLN A 38 -1.93 -4.35 4.28
N ARG A 39 -2.71 -3.36 3.86
CA ARG A 39 -2.19 -2.12 3.27
C ARG A 39 -1.26 -1.37 4.23
N LYS A 40 -1.65 -1.25 5.51
CA LYS A 40 -0.80 -0.62 6.55
C LYS A 40 0.51 -1.39 6.75
N ASN A 41 0.46 -2.71 6.79
CA ASN A 41 1.66 -3.54 6.92
C ASN A 41 2.59 -3.41 5.71
N ALA A 42 2.04 -3.42 4.49
CA ALA A 42 2.80 -3.19 3.27
C ALA A 42 3.49 -1.82 3.26
N SER A 43 2.78 -0.76 3.66
CA SER A 43 3.34 0.58 3.82
C SER A 43 4.47 0.60 4.86
N LYS A 44 4.32 -0.07 6.01
CA LYS A 44 5.38 -0.20 7.01
C LYS A 44 6.62 -0.90 6.46
N ILE A 45 6.43 -2.02 5.75
CA ILE A 45 7.54 -2.77 5.14
C ILE A 45 8.25 -1.92 4.10
N ASN A 46 7.50 -1.20 3.25
CA ASN A 46 8.07 -0.32 2.24
C ASN A 46 8.86 0.83 2.88
N ARG A 47 8.32 1.48 3.91
CA ARG A 47 9.01 2.52 4.68
C ARG A 47 10.33 1.99 5.27
N ASN A 48 10.31 0.80 5.86
CA ASN A 48 11.52 0.18 6.42
C ASN A 48 12.55 -0.12 5.33
N ALA A 49 12.13 -0.65 4.18
CA ALA A 49 13.02 -0.91 3.05
C ALA A 49 13.66 0.37 2.53
N LEU A 50 12.89 1.46 2.39
CA LEU A 50 13.41 2.77 2.00
C LEU A 50 14.41 3.33 3.03
N GLN A 51 14.16 3.16 4.33
CA GLN A 51 15.10 3.55 5.38
C GLN A 51 16.40 2.76 5.29
N THR A 52 16.32 1.45 5.11
CA THR A 52 17.50 0.59 4.94
C THR A 52 18.29 0.99 3.70
N GLU A 53 17.63 1.19 2.57
CA GLU A 53 18.27 1.65 1.34
C GLU A 53 18.96 3.01 1.55
N LEU A 54 18.28 3.99 2.14
CA LEU A 54 18.86 5.29 2.47
C LEU A 54 20.13 5.14 3.32
N ASN A 55 20.10 4.32 4.37
CA ASN A 55 21.26 4.10 5.24
C ASN A 55 22.40 3.39 4.49
N THR A 56 22.09 2.39 3.66
CA THR A 56 23.10 1.70 2.84
C THR A 56 23.74 2.65 1.84
N GLN A 57 22.96 3.47 1.15
CA GLN A 57 23.48 4.46 0.21
C GLN A 57 24.32 5.53 0.92
N ALA A 58 23.90 5.96 2.11
CA ALA A 58 24.68 6.86 2.96
C ALA A 58 26.04 6.23 3.35
N GLN A 59 26.06 4.97 3.77
CA GLN A 59 27.28 4.24 4.13
C GLN A 59 28.22 4.06 2.93
N LEU A 60 27.69 3.72 1.76
CA LEU A 60 28.48 3.59 0.53
C LEU A 60 29.13 4.92 0.15
N TYR A 61 28.37 6.02 0.16
CA TYR A 61 28.93 7.34 -0.12
C TYR A 61 30.02 7.74 0.87
N MET A 62 29.80 7.51 2.18
CA MET A 62 30.79 7.75 3.23
C MET A 62 32.07 6.96 3.01
N ASN A 63 31.95 5.70 2.56
CA ASN A 63 33.09 4.85 2.25
C ASN A 63 33.87 5.35 1.04
N ASP A 64 33.17 5.68 -0.04
CA ASP A 64 33.78 6.11 -1.31
C ASP A 64 34.48 7.48 -1.19
N HIS A 65 33.94 8.38 -0.37
CA HIS A 65 34.46 9.75 -0.20
C HIS A 65 35.28 9.93 1.09
N ASN A 66 35.41 8.87 1.89
CA ASN A 66 36.13 8.87 3.16
C ASN A 66 35.65 9.98 4.12
N VAL A 67 34.33 10.23 4.14
CA VAL A 67 33.63 11.24 4.97
C VAL A 67 32.77 10.57 6.03
N ASN A 68 32.59 11.23 7.18
CA ASN A 68 31.83 10.68 8.31
C ASN A 68 30.36 11.15 8.36
N SER A 69 29.97 12.05 7.46
CA SER A 69 28.63 12.62 7.40
C SER A 69 28.21 12.82 5.94
N VAL A 70 26.95 12.55 5.65
CA VAL A 70 26.37 12.74 4.31
C VAL A 70 24.93 13.24 4.47
N THR A 71 24.49 14.08 3.55
CA THR A 71 23.10 14.53 3.47
C THR A 71 22.36 13.84 2.34
N VAL A 72 21.03 13.81 2.39
CA VAL A 72 20.20 13.28 1.29
C VAL A 72 20.46 14.03 -0.02
N ALA A 73 20.77 15.33 0.05
CA ALA A 73 21.12 16.14 -1.12
C ALA A 73 22.45 15.71 -1.76
N ASP A 74 23.44 15.32 -0.95
CA ASP A 74 24.71 14.79 -1.46
C ASP A 74 24.50 13.46 -2.17
N LEU A 75 23.63 12.59 -1.62
CA LEU A 75 23.26 11.30 -2.24
C LEU A 75 22.49 11.48 -3.55
N GLU A 76 21.65 12.51 -3.66
CA GLU A 76 20.95 12.87 -4.90
C GLU A 76 21.93 13.38 -5.97
N GLN A 77 22.82 14.31 -5.60
CA GLN A 77 23.81 14.88 -6.51
C GLN A 77 24.81 13.83 -7.00
N ALA A 78 25.24 12.93 -6.12
CA ALA A 78 26.14 11.83 -6.43
C ALA A 78 25.44 10.63 -7.08
N LYS A 79 24.13 10.72 -7.35
CA LYS A 79 23.29 9.69 -8.00
C LYS A 79 23.17 8.36 -7.26
N TYR A 80 23.40 8.35 -5.95
CA TYR A 80 23.10 7.20 -5.09
C TYR A 80 21.59 7.08 -4.81
N LEU A 81 20.85 8.18 -4.92
CA LEU A 81 19.39 8.20 -4.84
C LEU A 81 18.78 8.80 -6.11
N THR A 82 17.67 8.23 -6.54
CA THR A 82 16.83 8.78 -7.61
C THR A 82 15.91 9.88 -7.06
N ALA A 83 15.47 10.80 -7.93
CA ALA A 83 14.52 11.85 -7.56
C ALA A 83 13.22 11.27 -6.94
N SER A 84 12.74 10.11 -7.43
CA SER A 84 11.54 9.48 -6.87
C SER A 84 11.76 8.95 -5.45
N GLN A 85 12.96 8.44 -5.14
CA GLN A 85 13.34 8.01 -3.80
C GLN A 85 13.51 9.20 -2.86
N VAL A 86 14.14 10.28 -3.30
CA VAL A 86 14.27 11.53 -2.52
C VAL A 86 12.89 12.07 -2.14
N GLU A 87 11.96 12.12 -3.09
CA GLU A 87 10.58 12.53 -2.82
C GLU A 87 9.84 11.56 -1.88
N ALA A 88 10.10 10.25 -1.98
CA ALA A 88 9.52 9.27 -1.04
C ALA A 88 10.08 9.43 0.38
N ILE A 89 11.38 9.65 0.52
CA ILE A 89 12.07 9.91 1.79
C ILE A 89 11.52 11.18 2.45
N LYS A 90 11.32 12.26 1.68
CA LYS A 90 10.70 13.51 2.16
C LYS A 90 9.27 13.29 2.63
N ARG A 91 8.44 12.57 1.87
CA ARG A 91 7.04 12.29 2.24
C ARG A 91 6.93 11.44 3.50
N GLU A 92 7.83 10.49 3.67
CA GLU A 92 7.85 9.59 4.84
C GLU A 92 8.62 10.19 6.03
N HIS A 93 9.23 11.38 5.88
CA HIS A 93 10.07 12.01 6.89
C HIS A 93 11.18 11.06 7.39
N LEU A 94 11.88 10.41 6.47
CA LEU A 94 13.00 9.53 6.78
C LEU A 94 14.29 10.34 6.89
N GLU A 95 15.11 10.02 7.87
CA GLU A 95 16.41 10.65 8.10
C GLU A 95 17.51 9.59 8.04
N ILE A 96 18.73 10.01 7.73
CA ILE A 96 19.88 9.10 7.73
C ILE A 96 20.14 8.70 9.18
N SER A 97 19.84 7.45 9.51
CA SER A 97 20.06 6.94 10.86
C SER A 97 21.48 6.42 10.95
N HIS A 98 22.29 7.06 11.79
CA HIS A 98 23.54 6.48 12.25
C HIS A 98 23.20 5.41 13.29
N GLU A 99 22.88 4.20 12.85
CA GLU A 99 22.93 3.06 13.77
C GLU A 99 24.38 2.95 14.27
N LYS A 100 24.56 3.14 15.58
CA LYS A 100 25.84 2.88 16.28
C LYS A 100 26.16 1.40 16.27
#